data_AF-A0A496ZZV2-F1
#
_entry.id   AF-A0A496ZZV2-F1
#
_cell.length_a   1.000
_cell.length_b   1.000
_cell.length_c   1.000
_cell.angle_alpha   90.00
_cell.angle_beta   90.00
_cell.angle_gamma   90.00
#
_symmetry.space_group_name_H-M   'P 1'
#
loop_
_entity.id
_entity.type
_entity.pdbx_description
1 polymer ?
#
loop_
_entity_poly.entity_id
_entity_poly.type
_entity_poly.pdbx_seq_one_letter_code
_entity_poly.pdbx_strand_id
1 'polypeptide(L)' 'MYQICHSGYTLDELLRLMPKKFPKVTYPSYHLLRALAYFGDAEPDPMPEMLIPLEWAEVKRFFEGEVRRLMKELL' A
#
# COMPACT_ATOMS: atom_id res chain seq x y z
N MET A 1 -2.99 2.42 5.59
CA MET A 1 -3.13 2.83 4.18
C MET A 1 -4.34 2.18 3.52
N TYR A 2 -4.53 0.85 3.63
CA TYR A 2 -5.74 0.15 3.13
C TYR A 2 -7.05 0.87 3.48
N GLN A 3 -7.25 1.19 4.76
CA GLN A 3 -8.46 1.90 5.22
C GLN A 3 -8.59 3.33 4.68
N ILE A 4 -7.48 4.03 4.44
CA ILE A 4 -7.50 5.37 3.83
C ILE A 4 -7.95 5.26 2.38
N CYS A 5 -7.54 4.20 1.68
CA CYS A 5 -8.02 3.98 0.32
C CYS A 5 -9.53 3.70 0.29
N HIS A 6 -10.04 2.99 1.30
CA HIS A 6 -11.47 2.74 1.47
C HIS A 6 -12.25 3.95 2.00
N SER A 7 -11.58 5.03 2.40
CA SER A 7 -12.21 6.29 2.80
C SER A 7 -12.31 7.32 1.68
N GLY A 8 -12.02 6.94 0.43
CA GLY A 8 -12.20 7.78 -0.76
C GLY A 8 -10.92 8.29 -1.43
N TYR A 9 -9.74 7.80 -1.05
CA TYR A 9 -8.47 8.12 -1.72
C TYR A 9 -8.00 6.95 -2.57
N THR A 10 -7.38 7.21 -3.72
CA THR A 10 -6.70 6.13 -4.46
C THR A 10 -5.29 5.90 -3.93
N LEU A 11 -4.69 4.74 -4.21
CA LEU A 11 -3.31 4.50 -3.80
C LEU A 11 -2.34 5.47 -4.50
N ASP A 12 -2.55 5.78 -5.78
CA ASP A 12 -1.70 6.71 -6.52
C ASP A 12 -1.78 8.15 -5.99
N GLU A 13 -2.95 8.62 -5.55
CA GLU A 13 -3.09 9.91 -4.89
C GLU A 13 -2.23 9.98 -3.63
N LEU A 14 -2.29 8.93 -2.79
CA LEU A 14 -1.48 8.86 -1.57
C LEU A 14 0.01 8.82 -1.86
N LEU A 15 0.43 8.08 -2.90
CA LEU A 15 1.83 8.01 -3.31
C LEU A 15 2.33 9.37 -3.84
N ARG A 16 1.51 10.12 -4.58
CA ARG A 16 1.82 11.48 -5.03
C ARG A 16 1.98 12.47 -3.87
N LEU A 17 1.36 12.21 -2.72
CA LEU A 17 1.52 13.01 -1.51
C LEU A 17 2.79 12.67 -0.71
N MET A 18 3.49 11.57 -1.02
CA MET A 18 4.68 11.15 -0.28
C MET A 18 5.81 12.17 -0.26
N PRO A 19 6.21 12.81 -1.38
CA PRO A 19 7.24 13.84 -1.35
C PRO A 19 6.88 15.04 -0.47
N LYS A 20 5.58 15.37 -0.36
CA LYS A 20 5.10 16.44 0.51
C LYS A 20 5.21 16.07 1.99
N LYS A 21 4.89 14.82 2.34
CA LYS A 21 4.94 14.32 3.72
C LYS A 21 6.37 14.01 4.18
N PHE A 22 7.21 13.53 3.27
CA PHE A 22 8.58 13.08 3.54
C PHE A 22 9.58 13.74 2.58
N PRO A 23 9.80 15.06 2.68
CA PRO A 23 10.58 15.82 1.68
C PRO A 23 12.07 15.45 1.61
N LYS A 24 12.61 14.84 2.67
CA LYS A 24 14.04 14.43 2.73
C LYS A 24 14.28 13.01 2.22
N VAL A 25 13.24 12.33 1.76
CA VAL A 25 13.32 10.91 1.40
C VAL A 25 12.98 10.73 -0.07
N THR A 26 13.93 10.20 -0.83
CA THR A 26 13.76 9.91 -2.25
C THR A 26 13.66 8.41 -2.43
N TYR A 27 12.47 7.93 -2.81
CA TYR A 27 12.25 6.54 -3.18
C TYR A 27 11.99 6.47 -4.68
N PRO A 28 12.70 5.61 -5.43
CA PRO A 28 12.26 5.24 -6.76
C PRO A 28 10.87 4.57 -6.67
N SER A 29 9.91 5.04 -7.46
CA SER A 29 8.50 4.62 -7.36
C SER A 29 8.31 3.11 -7.44
N TYR A 30 9.12 2.41 -8.23
CA TYR A 30 9.07 0.96 -8.36
C TYR A 30 9.49 0.21 -7.08
N HIS A 31 10.47 0.72 -6.32
CA HIS A 31 10.88 0.11 -5.06
C HIS A 31 9.77 0.23 -4.02
N LEU A 32 9.13 1.40 -3.97
CA LEU A 32 7.99 1.64 -3.08
C LEU A 32 6.82 0.71 -3.41
N LEU A 33 6.44 0.62 -4.69
CA LEU A 33 5.37 -0.29 -5.13
C LEU A 33 5.69 -1.76 -4.82
N ARG A 34 6.94 -2.21 -5.03
CA ARG A 34 7.35 -3.58 -4.70
C ARG A 34 7.24 -3.86 -3.21
N ALA A 35 7.64 -2.91 -2.36
CA ALA A 35 7.52 -3.07 -0.91
C ALA A 35 6.05 -3.21 -0.47
N LEU A 36 5.10 -2.54 -1.13
CA LEU A 36 3.67 -2.64 -0.81
C LEU A 36 3.04 -4.00 -1.09
N ALA A 37 3.64 -4.80 -1.98
CA ALA A 37 3.19 -6.15 -2.30
C ALA A 37 4.07 -7.25 -1.65
N TYR A 38 5.02 -6.87 -0.77
CA TYR A 38 5.86 -7.81 -0.05
C TYR A 38 5.33 -7.99 1.38
N PHE A 39 4.78 -9.17 1.67
CA PHE A 39 4.20 -9.51 2.97
C PHE A 39 5.06 -10.48 3.80
N GLY A 40 6.26 -10.84 3.33
CA GLY A 40 7.08 -11.88 3.97
C GLY A 40 7.36 -11.60 5.45
N ASP A 41 7.61 -10.34 5.79
CA ASP A 41 7.88 -9.93 7.18
C ASP A 41 6.58 -9.76 8.00
N ALA A 42 5.44 -9.56 7.34
CA ALA A 42 4.15 -9.29 7.99
C ALA A 42 3.28 -10.55 8.15
N GLU A 43 3.50 -11.60 7.37
CA GLU A 43 2.73 -12.85 7.43
C GLU A 43 2.83 -13.60 8.78
N PRO A 44 3.99 -13.61 9.47
CA PRO A 44 4.11 -14.21 10.80
C PRO A 44 3.45 -13.38 11.90
N ASP A 45 3.20 -12.09 11.66
CA ASP A 45 2.65 -11.18 12.66
C ASP A 45 1.14 -11.43 12.79
N PRO A 46 0.60 -11.53 14.02
CA PRO A 46 -0.84 -11.61 14.21
C PRO A 46 -1.51 -10.32 13.76
N MET A 47 -2.75 -10.45 13.24
CA MET A 47 -3.57 -9.27 12.96
C MET A 47 -3.74 -8.43 14.25
N PRO A 48 -3.50 -7.12 14.20
CA PRO A 48 -3.73 -6.26 15.35
C PRO A 48 -5.22 -6.19 15.68
N GLU A 49 -5.56 -5.73 16.88
CA GLU A 49 -6.95 -5.46 17.25
C GLU A 49 -7.52 -4.36 16.35
N MET A 50 -8.48 -4.73 15.52
CA MET A 50 -9.08 -3.84 14.53
C MET A 50 -10.33 -3.15 15.08
N LEU A 51 -10.47 -1.85 14.84
CA LEU A 51 -11.67 -1.08 15.20
C LEU A 51 -12.91 -1.44 14.35
N ILE A 52 -12.68 -2.05 13.18
CA ILE A 52 -13.71 -2.53 12.25
C ILE A 52 -13.30 -3.90 11.73
N PRO A 53 -14.26 -4.77 11.34
CA PRO A 53 -13.94 -6.06 10.72
C PRO A 53 -13.03 -5.88 9.50
N LEU A 54 -11.93 -6.62 9.48
CA LEU A 54 -10.96 -6.59 8.38
C LEU A 54 -10.23 -7.93 8.31
N GLU A 55 -10.31 -8.60 7.17
CA GLU A 55 -9.57 -9.84 6.95
C GLU A 55 -8.21 -9.57 6.28
N TRP A 56 -7.16 -10.22 6.77
CA TRP A 56 -5.81 -10.05 6.22
C TRP A 56 -5.73 -10.38 4.73
N ALA A 57 -6.48 -11.40 4.28
CA ALA A 57 -6.53 -11.80 2.89
C ALA A 57 -7.07 -10.69 1.96
N GLU A 58 -8.00 -9.85 2.45
CA GLU A 58 -8.53 -8.73 1.69
C GLU A 58 -7.48 -7.64 1.50
N VAL A 59 -6.72 -7.34 2.56
CA VAL A 59 -5.62 -6.37 2.53
C VAL A 59 -4.56 -6.77 1.51
N LYS A 60 -4.13 -8.04 1.53
CA LYS A 60 -3.15 -8.57 0.57
C LYS A 60 -3.64 -8.46 -0.87
N ARG A 61 -4.86 -8.96 -1.14
CA ARG A 61 -5.45 -8.91 -2.48
C ARG A 61 -5.56 -7.49 -3.02
N PHE A 62 -5.95 -6.53 -2.18
CA PHE A 62 -6.02 -5.12 -2.55
C PHE A 62 -4.66 -4.58 -2.99
N PHE A 63 -3.63 -4.71 -2.15
CA PHE A 63 -2.32 -4.13 -2.46
C PHE A 63 -1.65 -4.81 -3.65
N GLU A 64 -1.73 -6.13 -3.77
CA GLU A 64 -1.19 -6.80 -4.96
C GLU A 64 -1.91 -6.36 -6.24
N GLY A 65 -3.24 -6.15 -6.18
CA GLY A 65 -4.03 -5.64 -7.29
C GLY A 65 -3.62 -4.22 -7.70
N GLU A 66 -3.53 -3.31 -6.72
CA GLU A 66 -3.13 -1.93 -6.95
C GLU A 66 -1.69 -1.82 -7.43
N VAL A 67 -0.75 -2.59 -6.86
CA VAL A 67 0.64 -2.63 -7.33
C VAL A 67 0.71 -3.13 -8.77
N ARG A 68 -0.03 -4.19 -9.12
CA ARG A 68 -0.12 -4.68 -10.51
C ARG A 68 -0.67 -3.61 -11.46
N ARG A 69 -1.69 -2.85 -11.05
CA ARG A 69 -2.26 -1.74 -11.83
C ARG A 69 -1.23 -0.62 -12.04
N LEU A 70 -0.63 -0.13 -10.95
CA LEU A 70 0.30 0.99 -10.97
C LEU A 70 1.62 0.66 -11.66
N MET A 71 2.11 -0.58 -11.57
CA MET A 71 3.29 -1.02 -12.32
C MET A 71 3.05 -1.02 -13.83
N LYS A 72 1.84 -1.33 -14.29
CA LYS A 72 1.48 -1.26 -15.72
C LYS A 72 1.40 0.18 -16.23
N GLU A 73 1.06 1.14 -15.38
CA GLU A 73 1.01 2.56 -15.74
C GLU A 73 2.40 3.21 -15.77
N LEU A 74 3.40 2.60 -15.12
CA LEU A 74 4.78 3.10 -15.04
C LEU A 74 5.68 2.59 -16.20
N LEU A 75 5.30 1.49 -16.85
CA LEU A 75 5.99 0.83 -17.97
C LEU A 75 5.37 1.24 -19.30
#